data_AF-A0A3D1F033-F1
#
_entry.id   AF-A0A3D1F033-F1
#
_cell.length_a   1.000
_cell.length_b   1.000
_cell.length_c   1.000
_cell.angle_alpha   90.00
_cell.angle_beta   90.00
_cell.angle_gamma   90.00
#
_symmetry.space_group_name_H-M   'P 1'
#
loop_
_entity.id
_entity.type
_entity.pdbx_description
1 polymer ?
#
loop_
_entity_poly.entity_id
_entity_poly.type
_entity_poly.pdbx_seq_one_letter_code
_entity_poly.pdbx_strand_id
1 'polypeptide(L)'
;MICLSLTTPANTAGAVALIQLHGQGVKGLLSELTLRTQWDDNKVYLCDFGGIDEGLVVCLGDEWAQLMPHGGLRVIELLCEKLLDLGCHHKQASNRQIFPEASSDFQADMLATIAHAPSPAAIDLLLAQLENWQNVTLDSSTILADTNKLDRLCDMPSIVVVGPANVGKSTLTNRMLGYAASIVADLPGTTRDWVGGMAQLRGVAVRWMDTPGI
;
A
#
# COMPACT_ATOMS: atom_id res chain seq x y z
N MET A 1 -25.14 1.97 7.10
CA MET A 1 -24.07 1.37 7.93
C MET A 1 -22.75 1.94 7.43
N ILE A 2 -21.94 2.53 8.31
CA ILE A 2 -20.69 3.20 7.94
C ILE A 2 -19.52 2.30 8.34
N CYS A 3 -18.64 2.00 7.39
CA CYS A 3 -17.41 1.25 7.60
C CYS A 3 -16.24 2.21 7.82
N LEU A 4 -15.38 1.85 8.75
CA LEU A 4 -14.12 2.51 9.09
C LEU A 4 -12.96 1.72 8.49
N SER A 5 -11.98 2.39 7.89
CA SER A 5 -10.72 1.78 7.44
C SER A 5 -9.54 2.72 7.62
N LEU A 6 -8.48 2.24 8.26
CA LEU A 6 -7.21 2.95 8.34
C LEU A 6 -6.39 2.61 7.09
N THR A 7 -6.05 3.61 6.28
CA THR A 7 -5.30 3.40 5.03
C THR A 7 -3.80 3.70 5.17
N THR A 8 -3.39 4.27 6.30
CA THR A 8 -1.98 4.39 6.70
C THR A 8 -1.49 3.15 7.45
N PRO A 9 -0.18 2.85 7.44
CA PRO A 9 0.37 1.69 8.15
C PRO A 9 0.02 1.71 9.66
N ALA A 10 -0.65 0.66 10.14
CA ALA A 10 -1.26 0.64 11.47
C ALA A 10 -0.30 0.64 12.67
N ASN A 11 0.99 0.32 12.47
CA ASN A 11 1.93 0.00 13.55
C ASN A 11 3.13 0.96 13.66
N THR A 12 3.09 2.09 12.94
CA THR A 12 4.18 3.06 12.93
C THR A 12 3.62 4.46 13.11
N ALA A 13 4.19 5.22 14.04
CA ALA A 13 3.87 6.63 14.16
C ALA A 13 4.27 7.37 12.89
N GLY A 14 3.40 8.26 12.42
CA GLY A 14 3.63 9.15 11.29
C GLY A 14 3.30 10.59 11.64
N ALA A 15 3.56 11.52 10.73
CA ALA A 15 3.12 12.91 10.90
C ALA A 15 1.59 13.00 10.83
N VAL A 16 0.98 12.27 9.90
CA VAL A 16 -0.47 12.27 9.61
C VAL A 16 -0.92 10.84 9.40
N ALA A 17 -2.12 10.50 9.90
CA ALA A 17 -2.81 9.26 9.58
C ALA A 17 -3.96 9.54 8.60
N LEU A 18 -4.43 8.52 7.89
CA LEU A 18 -5.61 8.63 7.03
C LEU A 18 -6.63 7.57 7.43
N ILE A 19 -7.79 8.07 7.90
CA ILE A 19 -8.93 7.26 8.27
C ILE A 19 -10.02 7.50 7.24
N GLN A 20 -10.42 6.44 6.56
CA GLN A 20 -11.47 6.48 5.56
C GLN A 20 -12.78 5.94 6.13
N LEU A 21 -13.85 6.67 5.86
CA LEU A 21 -15.21 6.27 6.16
C LEU A 21 -15.96 6.01 4.86
N HIS A 22 -16.70 4.90 4.82
CA HIS A 22 -17.52 4.53 3.68
C HIS A 22 -18.92 4.06 4.12
N GLY A 23 -19.95 4.69 3.59
CA GLY A 23 -21.35 4.28 3.71
C GLY A 23 -22.31 5.46 3.75
N GLN A 24 -23.58 5.18 3.49
CA GLN A 24 -24.63 6.20 3.54
C GLN A 24 -24.70 6.89 4.89
N GLY A 25 -24.84 8.22 4.87
CA GLY A 25 -24.96 9.06 6.06
C GLY A 25 -23.64 9.53 6.65
N VAL A 26 -22.50 9.36 5.96
CA VAL A 26 -21.18 9.76 6.45
C VAL A 26 -21.11 11.23 6.86
N LYS A 27 -21.73 12.13 6.10
CA LYS A 27 -21.82 13.57 6.40
C LYS A 27 -22.52 13.84 7.74
N GLY A 28 -23.53 13.03 8.08
CA GLY A 28 -24.24 13.12 9.36
C GLY A 28 -23.34 12.74 10.52
N LEU A 29 -22.63 11.61 10.41
CA LEU A 29 -21.68 11.15 11.41
C LEU A 29 -20.53 12.15 11.61
N LEU A 30 -20.00 12.73 10.53
CA LEU A 30 -18.99 13.79 10.62
C LEU A 30 -19.50 15.02 11.36
N SER A 31 -20.77 15.37 11.16
CA SER A 31 -21.38 16.50 11.84
C SER A 31 -21.48 16.26 13.35
N GLU A 32 -21.74 15.02 13.75
CA GLU A 32 -21.76 14.62 15.17
C GLU A 32 -20.35 14.60 15.78
N LEU A 33 -19.35 14.12 15.05
CA LEU A 33 -17.95 14.08 15.51
C LEU A 33 -17.33 15.48 15.65
N THR A 34 -17.55 16.36 14.67
CA THR A 34 -16.83 17.63 14.52
C THR A 34 -17.65 18.87 14.88
N LEU A 35 -18.93 18.70 15.21
CA LEU A 35 -19.92 19.77 15.42
C LEU A 35 -20.16 20.67 14.18
N ARG A 36 -19.58 20.33 13.03
CA ARG A 36 -19.76 21.05 11.77
C ARG A 36 -21.05 20.63 11.08
N THR A 37 -21.89 21.57 10.69
CA THR A 37 -23.22 21.28 10.12
C THR A 37 -23.30 21.22 8.60
N GLN A 38 -22.26 21.67 7.88
CA GLN A 38 -22.25 21.77 6.42
C GLN A 38 -21.01 21.13 5.81
N TRP A 39 -21.23 20.24 4.85
CA TRP A 39 -20.20 19.49 4.13
C TRP A 39 -20.42 19.61 2.64
N ASP A 40 -19.47 20.27 1.97
CA ASP A 40 -19.42 20.33 0.51
C ASP A 40 -18.47 19.24 0.00
N ASP A 41 -18.83 18.64 -1.13
CA ASP A 41 -17.99 17.64 -1.78
C ASP A 41 -16.69 18.26 -2.30
N ASN A 42 -15.59 17.51 -2.17
CA ASN A 42 -14.26 17.88 -2.65
C ASN A 42 -13.68 19.17 -2.03
N LYS A 43 -14.22 19.62 -0.88
CA LYS A 43 -13.62 20.68 -0.08
C LYS A 43 -12.96 20.12 1.17
N VAL A 44 -11.80 20.69 1.48
CA VAL A 44 -11.03 20.34 2.68
C VAL A 44 -11.39 21.29 3.80
N TYR A 45 -11.64 20.74 4.97
CA TYR A 45 -11.97 21.47 6.18
C TYR A 45 -11.01 21.13 7.30
N LEU A 46 -10.55 22.13 8.03
CA LEU A 46 -9.87 21.95 9.31
C LEU A 46 -10.93 21.78 10.40
N CYS A 47 -10.82 20.70 11.17
CA CYS A 47 -11.82 20.27 12.14
C CYS A 47 -11.16 19.79 13.43
N ASP A 48 -11.82 20.10 14.56
CA ASP A 48 -11.58 19.43 15.84
C ASP A 48 -12.36 18.11 15.87
N PHE A 49 -11.70 17.02 16.27
CA PHE A 49 -12.28 15.68 16.34
C PHE A 49 -12.85 15.38 17.73
N GLY A 50 -13.67 16.30 18.26
CA GLY A 50 -14.29 16.14 19.58
C GLY A 50 -13.27 16.22 20.73
N GLY A 51 -12.28 17.10 20.60
CA GLY A 51 -11.20 17.33 21.57
C GLY A 51 -10.12 16.25 21.59
N ILE A 52 -10.15 15.28 20.68
CA ILE A 52 -9.13 14.23 20.55
C ILE A 52 -7.89 14.78 19.84
N ASP A 53 -8.10 15.45 18.71
CA ASP A 53 -7.07 16.01 17.86
C ASP A 53 -7.69 17.02 16.87
N GLU A 54 -6.85 17.86 16.26
CA GLU A 54 -7.23 18.74 15.16
C GLU A 54 -6.64 18.21 13.86
N GLY A 55 -7.46 18.10 12.81
CA GLY A 55 -6.99 17.60 11.52
C GLY A 55 -7.92 17.97 10.37
N LEU A 56 -7.65 17.38 9.20
CA LEU A 56 -8.38 17.71 7.99
C LEU A 56 -9.49 16.70 7.72
N VAL A 57 -10.59 17.17 7.13
CA VAL A 57 -11.69 16.32 6.65
C VAL A 57 -12.05 16.71 5.22
N VAL A 58 -12.27 15.71 4.38
CA VAL A 58 -12.85 15.88 3.04
C VAL A 58 -13.98 14.87 2.83
N CYS A 59 -15.08 15.33 2.25
CA CYS A 59 -16.17 14.48 1.78
C CYS A 59 -16.03 14.26 0.28
N LEU A 60 -16.14 13.01 -0.15
CA LEU A 60 -16.01 12.59 -1.55
C LEU A 60 -17.35 12.00 -1.99
N GLY A 61 -18.25 12.86 -2.44
CA GLY A 61 -19.64 12.50 -2.72
C GLY A 61 -20.42 12.18 -1.44
N ASP A 62 -21.45 11.35 -1.56
CA ASP A 62 -22.40 11.10 -0.45
C ASP A 62 -22.02 9.91 0.44
N GLU A 63 -21.14 9.04 -0.02
CA GLU A 63 -20.81 7.79 0.67
C GLU A 63 -19.38 7.73 1.21
N TRP A 64 -18.48 8.66 0.84
CA TRP A 64 -17.10 8.64 1.30
C TRP A 64 -16.72 9.89 2.07
N ALA A 65 -15.92 9.70 3.10
CA ALA A 65 -15.17 10.76 3.75
C ALA A 65 -13.78 10.29 4.16
N GLN A 66 -12.83 11.22 4.21
CA GLN A 66 -11.48 10.97 4.72
C GLN A 66 -11.17 11.96 5.85
N LEU A 67 -10.67 11.43 6.96
CA LEU A 67 -10.16 12.17 8.09
C LEU A 67 -8.64 12.04 8.12
N MET A 68 -7.95 13.15 8.34
CA MET A 68 -6.50 13.25 8.37
C MET A 68 -6.03 13.86 9.69
N PRO A 69 -6.08 13.11 10.81
CA PRO A 69 -5.51 13.52 12.09
C PRO A 69 -3.99 13.38 12.10
N HIS A 70 -3.34 13.85 13.16
CA HIS A 70 -1.94 13.56 13.45
C HIS A 70 -1.72 12.04 13.57
N GLY A 71 -0.57 11.57 13.07
CA GLY A 71 -0.24 10.15 12.98
C GLY A 71 0.28 9.51 14.28
N GLY A 72 -0.05 10.09 15.44
CA GLY A 72 0.28 9.51 16.73
C GLY A 72 -0.59 8.29 17.03
N LEU A 73 0.01 7.16 17.42
CA LEU A 73 -0.73 5.91 17.66
C LEU A 73 -1.91 6.08 18.63
N ARG A 74 -1.73 6.87 19.69
CA ARG A 74 -2.80 7.12 20.67
C ARG A 74 -3.93 7.98 20.12
N VAL A 75 -3.63 8.94 19.23
CA VAL A 75 -4.64 9.76 18.55
C VAL A 75 -5.50 8.88 17.64
N ILE A 76 -4.86 8.02 16.84
CA ILE A 76 -5.52 7.09 15.94
C ILE A 76 -6.44 6.14 16.73
N GLU A 77 -5.93 5.56 17.83
CA GLU A 77 -6.69 4.64 18.68
C GLU A 77 -7.94 5.30 19.27
N LEU A 78 -7.79 6.48 19.90
CA LEU A 78 -8.90 7.24 20.47
C LEU A 78 -9.94 7.63 19.43
N LEU A 79 -9.50 8.04 18.24
CA LEU A 79 -10.41 8.45 17.17
C LEU A 79 -11.15 7.24 16.59
N CYS A 80 -10.48 6.10 16.42
CA CYS A 80 -11.12 4.85 16.03
C CYS A 80 -12.17 4.41 17.06
N GLU A 81 -11.84 4.42 18.36
CA GLU A 81 -12.80 4.13 19.44
C GLU A 81 -14.02 5.05 19.37
N LYS A 82 -13.78 6.36 19.24
CA LYS A 82 -14.86 7.35 19.14
C LYS A 82 -15.76 7.12 17.92
N LEU A 83 -15.18 6.76 16.77
CA LEU A 83 -15.94 6.44 15.56
C LEU A 83 -16.78 5.17 15.74
N LEU A 84 -16.26 4.16 16.43
CA LEU A 84 -17.02 2.95 16.76
C LEU A 84 -18.19 3.26 17.70
N ASP A 85 -17.99 4.11 18.71
CA ASP A 85 -19.05 4.58 19.61
C ASP A 85 -20.16 5.34 18.86
N LEU A 86 -19.80 6.06 17.79
CA LEU A 86 -20.74 6.73 16.88
C LEU A 86 -21.43 5.78 15.88
N GLY A 87 -21.20 4.47 16.01
CA GLY A 87 -21.85 3.44 15.18
C GLY A 87 -21.12 3.10 13.88
N CYS A 88 -19.86 3.50 13.72
CA CYS A 88 -19.01 2.90 12.68
C CYS A 88 -18.71 1.44 12.99
N HIS A 89 -18.39 0.68 11.95
CA HIS A 89 -17.94 -0.70 12.09
C HIS A 89 -16.55 -0.88 11.51
N HIS A 90 -15.71 -1.62 12.24
CA HIS A 90 -14.45 -2.10 11.71
C HIS A 90 -14.72 -3.38 10.89
N LYS A 91 -14.77 -3.24 9.57
CA LYS A 91 -14.85 -4.37 8.63
C LYS A 91 -13.73 -4.22 7.62
N GLN A 92 -13.14 -5.34 7.18
CA GLN A 92 -12.19 -5.31 6.08
C GLN A 92 -12.89 -4.74 4.84
N ALA A 93 -12.50 -3.52 4.46
CA ALA A 93 -13.05 -2.84 3.31
C ALA A 93 -12.64 -3.54 2.03
N SER A 94 -13.54 -3.60 1.05
CA SER A 94 -13.17 -3.99 -0.30
C SER A 94 -12.31 -2.91 -0.95
N ASN A 95 -11.55 -3.25 -1.98
CA ASN A 95 -10.76 -2.26 -2.73
C ASN A 95 -11.63 -1.10 -3.22
N ARG A 96 -12.87 -1.38 -3.69
CA ARG A 96 -13.81 -0.34 -4.11
C ARG A 96 -14.17 0.66 -3.02
N GLN A 97 -14.19 0.23 -1.76
CA GLN A 97 -14.45 1.08 -0.60
C GLN A 97 -13.22 1.90 -0.19
N ILE A 98 -12.01 1.41 -0.52
CA ILE A 98 -10.72 2.08 -0.25
C ILE A 98 -10.38 3.11 -1.32
N PHE A 99 -10.74 2.86 -2.59
CA PHE A 99 -10.43 3.76 -3.72
C PHE A 99 -11.72 4.44 -4.24
N PRO A 100 -12.14 5.59 -3.66
CA PRO A 100 -13.34 6.31 -4.08
C PRO A 100 -13.28 6.78 -5.55
N GLU A 101 -12.09 7.06 -6.07
CA GLU A 101 -11.82 7.48 -7.44
C GLU A 101 -12.00 6.36 -8.48
N ALA A 102 -12.07 5.09 -8.02
CA ALA A 102 -12.28 3.96 -8.91
C ALA A 102 -13.72 3.94 -9.45
N SER A 103 -13.86 3.94 -10.77
CA SER A 103 -15.15 3.87 -11.46
C SER A 103 -15.75 2.45 -11.48
N SER A 104 -14.95 1.42 -11.19
CA SER A 104 -15.34 0.01 -11.18
C SER A 104 -14.53 -0.80 -10.17
N ASP A 105 -15.02 -2.00 -9.82
CA ASP A 105 -14.28 -2.93 -8.95
C ASP A 105 -12.93 -3.33 -9.57
N PHE A 106 -12.89 -3.54 -10.89
CA PHE A 106 -11.66 -3.83 -11.62
C PHE A 106 -10.63 -2.70 -11.49
N GLN A 107 -11.04 -1.45 -11.68
CA GLN A 107 -10.15 -0.30 -11.50
C GLN A 107 -9.67 -0.20 -10.04
N ALA A 108 -10.52 -0.54 -9.07
CA ALA A 108 -10.14 -0.54 -7.67
C ALA A 108 -9.09 -1.63 -7.35
N ASP A 109 -9.25 -2.83 -7.89
CA ASP A 109 -8.27 -3.92 -7.76
C ASP A 109 -6.94 -3.57 -8.42
N MET A 110 -6.99 -2.91 -9.58
CA MET A 110 -5.80 -2.42 -10.26
C MET A 110 -5.08 -1.34 -9.43
N LEU A 111 -5.80 -0.36 -8.87
CA LEU A 111 -5.21 0.67 -7.99
C LEU A 111 -4.61 0.05 -6.72
N ALA A 112 -5.29 -0.94 -6.12
CA ALA A 112 -4.77 -1.70 -4.99
C ALA A 112 -3.46 -2.42 -5.35
N THR A 113 -3.40 -3.00 -6.55
CA THR A 113 -2.19 -3.66 -7.07
C THR A 113 -1.06 -2.65 -7.28
N ILE A 114 -1.35 -1.50 -7.89
CA ILE A 114 -0.37 -0.41 -8.09
C ILE A 114 0.20 0.08 -6.75
N ALA A 115 -0.63 0.24 -5.72
CA ALA A 115 -0.23 0.71 -4.40
C ALA A 115 0.82 -0.19 -3.73
N HIS A 116 0.89 -1.47 -4.12
CA HIS A 116 1.83 -2.45 -3.58
C HIS A 116 2.85 -2.95 -4.61
N ALA A 117 2.77 -2.48 -5.86
CA ALA A 117 3.64 -2.94 -6.95
C ALA A 117 5.11 -2.55 -6.67
N PRO A 118 6.02 -3.52 -6.51
CA PRO A 118 7.42 -3.23 -6.20
C PRO A 118 8.20 -2.78 -7.43
N SER A 119 7.76 -3.20 -8.63
CA SER A 119 8.44 -2.94 -9.90
C SER A 119 7.83 -1.74 -10.62
N PRO A 120 8.59 -0.70 -10.99
CA PRO A 120 8.09 0.40 -11.84
C PRO A 120 7.47 -0.08 -13.15
N ALA A 121 8.04 -1.13 -13.77
CA ALA A 121 7.48 -1.72 -14.98
C ALA A 121 6.09 -2.35 -14.77
N ALA A 122 5.74 -2.78 -13.55
CA ALA A 122 4.38 -3.23 -13.24
C ALA A 122 3.40 -2.04 -13.28
N ILE A 123 3.81 -0.89 -12.74
CA ILE A 123 2.99 0.33 -12.70
C ILE A 123 2.64 0.76 -14.13
N ASP A 124 3.64 0.88 -15.00
CA ASP A 124 3.42 1.27 -16.40
C ASP A 124 2.47 0.31 -17.13
N LEU A 125 2.63 -1.00 -16.90
CA LEU A 125 1.79 -2.03 -17.49
C LEU A 125 0.35 -1.94 -16.97
N LEU A 126 0.16 -1.82 -15.65
CA LEU A 126 -1.15 -1.70 -15.02
C LEU A 126 -1.88 -0.43 -15.49
N LEU A 127 -1.20 0.71 -15.56
CA LEU A 127 -1.79 1.96 -16.06
C LEU A 127 -2.22 1.84 -17.54
N ALA A 128 -1.41 1.18 -18.37
CA ALA A 128 -1.76 0.92 -19.77
C ALA A 128 -2.95 -0.04 -19.93
N GLN A 129 -3.26 -0.88 -18.93
CA GLN A 129 -4.41 -1.80 -19.00
C GLN A 129 -5.76 -1.06 -18.98
N LEU A 130 -5.86 0.11 -18.36
CA LEU A 130 -7.12 0.87 -18.31
C LEU A 130 -7.68 1.19 -19.69
N GLU A 131 -6.81 1.59 -20.62
CA GLU A 131 -7.20 1.93 -21.99
C GLU A 131 -7.50 0.68 -22.83
N ASN A 132 -6.74 -0.39 -22.59
CA ASN A 132 -6.86 -1.62 -23.35
C ASN A 132 -8.18 -2.35 -23.03
N TRP A 133 -8.53 -2.50 -21.75
CA TRP A 133 -9.67 -3.33 -21.31
C TRP A 133 -11.05 -2.80 -21.71
N GLN A 134 -11.18 -1.51 -22.06
CA GLN A 134 -12.44 -0.97 -22.57
C GLN A 134 -12.79 -1.46 -23.98
N ASN A 135 -11.81 -2.00 -24.73
CA ASN A 135 -11.93 -2.26 -26.16
C ASN A 135 -11.60 -3.70 -26.58
N VAL A 136 -11.45 -4.65 -25.65
CA VAL A 136 -10.99 -6.00 -26.03
C VAL A 136 -12.11 -7.01 -26.21
N THR A 137 -12.19 -7.58 -27.42
CA THR A 137 -12.84 -8.87 -27.68
C THR A 137 -11.79 -9.96 -27.44
N LEU A 138 -11.90 -10.72 -26.35
CA LEU A 138 -10.80 -11.53 -25.83
C LEU A 138 -10.92 -13.02 -26.16
N ASP A 139 -9.88 -13.59 -26.79
CA ASP A 139 -9.56 -15.03 -26.76
C ASP A 139 -8.83 -15.33 -25.44
N SER A 140 -9.41 -16.20 -24.63
CA SER A 140 -8.98 -16.51 -23.26
C SER A 140 -7.61 -17.20 -23.20
N SER A 141 -7.19 -17.87 -24.27
CA SER A 141 -5.95 -18.64 -24.31
C SER A 141 -4.69 -17.77 -24.34
N THR A 142 -4.75 -16.63 -25.04
CA THR A 142 -3.63 -15.68 -25.19
C THR A 142 -3.38 -14.88 -23.90
N ILE A 143 -4.45 -14.54 -23.18
CA ILE A 143 -4.39 -13.76 -21.93
C ILE A 143 -3.61 -14.51 -20.85
N LEU A 144 -3.92 -15.80 -20.67
CA LEU A 144 -3.32 -16.62 -19.62
C LEU A 144 -1.80 -16.78 -19.78
N ALA A 145 -1.30 -16.73 -21.02
CA ALA A 145 0.14 -16.77 -21.27
C ALA A 145 0.84 -15.46 -20.83
N ASP A 146 0.16 -14.32 -20.97
CA ASP A 146 0.68 -13.00 -20.59
C ASP A 146 0.48 -12.66 -19.10
N THR A 147 -0.46 -13.30 -18.39
CA THR A 147 -0.65 -13.14 -16.94
C THR A 147 0.63 -13.43 -16.15
N ASN A 148 1.40 -14.45 -16.54
CA ASN A 148 2.67 -14.80 -15.89
C ASN A 148 3.71 -13.67 -15.90
N LYS A 149 3.64 -12.76 -16.88
CA LYS A 149 4.53 -11.60 -16.93
C LYS A 149 4.12 -10.56 -15.90
N LEU A 150 2.82 -10.29 -15.77
CA LEU A 150 2.30 -9.36 -14.78
C LEU A 150 2.54 -9.88 -13.37
N ASP A 151 2.29 -11.17 -13.12
CA ASP A 151 2.54 -11.79 -11.81
C ASP A 151 3.99 -11.60 -11.37
N ARG A 152 4.97 -11.73 -12.26
CA ARG A 152 6.39 -11.51 -11.93
C ARG A 152 6.78 -10.05 -11.70
N LEU A 153 5.94 -9.11 -12.15
CA LEU A 153 6.17 -7.68 -11.95
C LEU A 153 5.50 -7.21 -10.66
N CYS A 154 4.33 -7.76 -10.34
CA CYS A 154 3.58 -7.52 -9.11
C CYS A 154 4.19 -8.28 -7.92
N ASP A 155 4.57 -9.54 -8.10
CA ASP A 155 5.24 -10.37 -7.11
C ASP A 155 6.74 -10.40 -7.38
N MET A 156 7.50 -9.88 -6.43
CA MET A 156 8.95 -9.78 -6.51
C MET A 156 9.61 -11.19 -6.57
N PRO A 157 10.21 -11.62 -7.70
CA PRO A 157 10.89 -12.90 -7.78
C PRO A 157 12.14 -12.91 -6.91
N SER A 158 12.50 -14.10 -6.43
CA SER A 158 13.72 -14.31 -5.63
C SER A 158 14.89 -14.76 -6.50
N ILE A 159 16.03 -14.08 -6.36
CA ILE A 159 17.30 -14.45 -6.96
C ILE A 159 18.25 -14.86 -5.83
N VAL A 160 18.73 -16.10 -5.89
CA VAL A 160 19.62 -16.67 -4.88
C VAL A 160 20.99 -16.91 -5.50
N VAL A 161 22.04 -16.34 -4.90
CA VAL A 161 23.42 -16.54 -5.33
C VAL A 161 24.02 -17.69 -4.54
N VAL A 162 24.29 -18.80 -5.24
CA VAL A 162 24.89 -20.01 -4.66
C VAL A 162 26.27 -20.26 -5.23
N GLY A 163 27.16 -20.85 -4.43
CA GLY A 163 28.50 -21.22 -4.88
C GLY A 163 29.52 -21.33 -3.75
N PRO A 164 30.75 -21.76 -4.05
CA PRO A 164 31.78 -22.04 -3.04
C PRO A 164 32.12 -20.84 -2.16
N ALA A 165 32.74 -21.08 -1.01
CA ALA A 165 33.28 -20.00 -0.19
C ALA A 165 34.28 -19.14 -0.98
N ASN A 166 34.31 -17.83 -0.71
CA ASN A 166 35.28 -16.86 -1.28
C ASN A 166 35.27 -16.65 -2.81
N VAL A 167 34.25 -17.13 -3.54
CA VAL A 167 34.11 -16.86 -5.00
C VAL A 167 33.58 -15.47 -5.34
N GLY A 168 33.41 -14.59 -4.34
CA GLY A 168 32.93 -13.22 -4.52
C GLY A 168 31.41 -13.04 -4.51
N LYS A 169 30.63 -14.00 -3.99
CA LYS A 169 29.16 -13.91 -3.90
C LYS A 169 28.69 -12.63 -3.19
N SER A 170 29.24 -12.35 -2.02
CA SER A 170 28.90 -11.15 -1.25
C SER A 170 29.34 -9.85 -1.94
N THR A 171 30.42 -9.89 -2.72
CA THR A 171 30.84 -8.76 -3.56
C THR A 171 29.84 -8.50 -4.69
N LEU A 172 29.36 -9.55 -5.35
CA LEU A 172 28.31 -9.45 -6.37
C LEU A 172 27.01 -8.91 -5.77
N THR A 173 26.59 -9.44 -4.62
CA THR A 173 25.40 -9.00 -3.89
C THR A 173 25.47 -7.52 -3.54
N ASN A 174 26.58 -7.06 -2.96
CA ASN A 174 26.76 -5.64 -2.62
C ASN A 174 26.73 -4.74 -3.87
N ARG A 175 27.28 -5.18 -5.00
CA ARG A 175 27.19 -4.45 -6.27
C ARG A 175 25.77 -4.37 -6.81
N MET A 176 25.01 -5.46 -6.73
CA MET A 176 23.64 -5.53 -7.23
C MET A 176 22.66 -4.73 -6.37
N LEU A 177 22.90 -4.64 -5.06
CA LEU A 177 22.06 -3.87 -4.14
C LEU A 177 22.37 -2.37 -4.16
N GLY A 178 23.53 -1.95 -4.66
CA GLY A 178 23.92 -0.53 -4.70
C GLY A 178 24.30 0.06 -3.33
N TYR A 179 24.24 -0.74 -2.26
CA TYR A 179 24.73 -0.44 -0.92
C TYR A 179 25.29 -1.72 -0.29
N ALA A 180 26.17 -1.58 0.71
CA ALA A 180 26.77 -2.71 1.41
C ALA A 180 25.76 -3.36 2.38
N ALA A 181 24.93 -4.28 1.86
CA ALA A 181 24.02 -5.06 2.69
C ALA A 181 24.74 -6.18 3.46
N SER A 182 25.89 -6.63 2.95
CA SER A 182 26.74 -7.64 3.58
C SER A 182 28.05 -7.01 4.06
N ILE A 183 28.33 -7.11 5.36
CA ILE A 183 29.65 -6.78 5.90
C ILE A 183 30.62 -7.86 5.41
N VAL A 184 31.49 -7.49 4.48
CA VAL A 184 32.61 -8.34 4.05
C VAL A 184 33.63 -8.35 5.20
N ALA A 185 33.50 -9.31 6.10
CA ALA A 185 34.53 -9.60 7.10
C ALA A 185 35.36 -10.79 6.62
N ASP A 186 36.68 -10.62 6.50
CA ASP A 186 37.65 -11.65 6.08
C ASP A 186 37.89 -12.76 7.15
N LEU A 187 36.88 -13.06 7.98
CA LEU A 187 36.94 -14.11 9.00
C LEU A 187 36.15 -15.35 8.54
N PRO A 188 36.79 -16.52 8.39
CA PRO A 188 36.07 -17.75 8.06
C PRO A 188 35.03 -18.07 9.15
N GLY A 189 33.73 -18.09 8.80
CA GLY A 189 32.66 -18.59 9.67
C GLY A 189 31.54 -17.62 10.08
N THR A 190 31.40 -16.43 9.47
CA THR A 190 30.45 -15.41 9.96
C THR A 190 29.29 -15.01 9.02
N THR A 191 28.75 -15.92 8.21
CA THR A 191 27.43 -15.74 7.58
C THR A 191 26.51 -16.89 7.98
N ARG A 192 25.94 -16.81 9.19
CA ARG A 192 24.91 -17.76 9.65
C ARG A 192 23.50 -17.36 9.19
N ASP A 193 23.31 -16.12 8.76
CA ASP A 193 22.02 -15.59 8.35
C ASP A 193 22.03 -15.25 6.85
N TRP A 194 20.90 -15.47 6.18
CA TRP A 194 20.68 -15.08 4.79
C TRP A 194 20.81 -13.56 4.66
N VAL A 195 21.79 -13.07 3.89
CA VAL A 195 22.00 -11.63 3.71
C VAL A 195 21.45 -11.22 2.35
N GLY A 196 20.59 -10.21 2.31
CA GLY A 196 19.89 -9.86 1.09
C GLY A 196 19.08 -8.58 1.20
N GLY A 197 18.51 -8.16 0.07
CA GLY A 197 17.73 -6.95 -0.04
C GLY A 197 16.98 -6.86 -1.36
N MET A 198 16.23 -5.78 -1.56
CA MET A 198 15.58 -5.50 -2.84
C MET A 198 16.60 -4.90 -3.82
N ALA A 199 16.66 -5.45 -5.03
CA ALA A 199 17.45 -4.92 -6.15
C ALA A 199 16.52 -4.60 -7.33
N GLN A 200 16.97 -3.71 -8.22
CA GLN A 200 16.25 -3.39 -9.45
C GLN A 200 17.06 -3.88 -10.66
N LEU A 201 16.45 -4.74 -11.48
CA LEU A 201 17.03 -5.26 -12.71
C LEU A 201 16.17 -4.82 -13.90
N ARG A 202 16.62 -3.78 -14.63
CA ARG A 202 15.94 -3.25 -15.82
C ARG A 202 14.44 -2.98 -15.59
N GLY A 203 14.10 -2.35 -14.47
CA GLY A 203 12.72 -2.00 -14.11
C GLY A 203 11.93 -3.10 -13.39
N VAL A 204 12.50 -4.30 -13.23
CA VAL A 204 11.93 -5.39 -12.42
C VAL A 204 12.54 -5.35 -11.02
N ALA A 205 11.71 -5.27 -9.98
CA ALA A 205 12.15 -5.44 -8.61
C ALA A 205 12.37 -6.92 -8.32
N VAL A 206 13.49 -7.26 -7.68
CA VAL A 206 13.84 -8.64 -7.32
C VAL A 206 14.32 -8.72 -5.87
N ARG A 207 14.03 -9.83 -5.20
CA ARG A 207 14.57 -10.14 -3.88
C ARG A 207 15.90 -10.83 -4.08
N TRP A 208 16.99 -10.15 -3.76
CA TRP A 208 18.33 -10.70 -3.88
C TRP A 208 18.76 -11.35 -2.57
N MET A 209 19.26 -12.59 -2.61
CA MET A 209 19.71 -13.34 -1.44
C MET A 209 21.09 -13.95 -1.68
N ASP A 210 22.02 -13.68 -0.77
CA ASP A 210 23.34 -14.31 -0.69
C ASP A 210 23.27 -15.50 0.27
N THR A 211 23.76 -16.66 -0.18
CA THR A 211 23.84 -17.84 0.67
C THR A 211 25.25 -18.01 1.22
N PRO A 212 25.41 -18.68 2.38
CA PRO A 212 26.70 -19.17 2.81
C PRO A 212 27.36 -19.99 1.70
N GLY A 213 28.70 -19.99 1.66
CA GLY A 213 29.43 -20.84 0.73
C GLY A 213 29.15 -22.32 1.02
N ILE A 214 28.88 -23.09 -0.03
CA ILE A 214 28.82 -24.56 0.02
C ILE A 214 30.24 -25.13 -0.05
#